data_AF-X1C560-F1
#
_entry.id   AF-X1C560-F1
#
_cell.length_a   1.000
_cell.length_b   1.000
_cell.length_c   1.000
_cell.angle_alpha   90.00
_cell.angle_beta   90.00
_cell.angle_gamma   90.00
#
_symmetry.space_group_name_H-M   'P 1'
#
loop_
_entity.id
_entity.type
_entity.pdbx_description
1 polymer ?
#
loop_
_entity_poly.entity_id
_entity_poly.type
_entity_poly.pdbx_seq_one_letter_code
_entity_poly.pdbx_strand_id
1 'polypeptide(L)'
;NITIYLTLVKLYRGYVLFISDQVNFGLGSITLSTPPLNDVLKSTSVSYQLFGMEHNLLSKMIVEKAASYLKEPVILLFFLKGKEMENKLIKPIITLLNQILEEYKRKIKN
;
A
#
# COMPACT_ATOMS: atom_id res chain seq x y z
N ASN A 1 -7.54 18.93 -11.21
CA ASN A 1 -7.10 17.54 -11.44
C ASN A 1 -6.05 17.17 -10.42
N ILE A 2 -6.22 16.04 -9.74
CA ILE A 2 -5.25 15.46 -8.81
C ILE A 2 -4.70 14.22 -9.48
N THR A 3 -3.38 14.09 -9.53
CA THR A 3 -2.71 12.92 -10.08
C THR A 3 -2.15 12.11 -8.93
N ILE A 4 -2.49 10.81 -8.87
CA ILE A 4 -1.94 9.89 -7.87
C ILE A 4 -0.96 8.97 -8.58
N TYR A 5 0.27 8.96 -8.09
CA TYR A 5 1.32 8.05 -8.50
C TYR A 5 1.31 6.84 -7.59
N LEU A 6 1.24 5.64 -8.17
CA LEU A 6 1.39 4.38 -7.46
C LEU A 6 2.46 3.55 -8.15
N THR A 7 3.41 3.02 -7.38
CA THR A 7 4.46 2.16 -7.89
C THR A 7 4.64 0.97 -6.96
N LEU A 8 4.58 -0.24 -7.53
CA LEU A 8 4.86 -1.48 -6.81
C LEU A 8 6.19 -2.04 -7.30
N VAL A 9 7.14 -2.22 -6.38
CA VAL A 9 8.48 -2.75 -6.67
C VAL A 9 8.65 -4.07 -5.95
N LYS A 10 9.06 -5.11 -6.68
CA LYS A 10 9.42 -6.41 -6.11
C LYS A 10 10.78 -6.33 -5.43
N LEU A 11 10.87 -6.81 -4.20
CA LEU A 11 12.14 -7.05 -3.49
C LEU A 11 12.46 -8.54 -3.49
N TYR A 12 13.68 -8.90 -3.07
CA TYR A 12 14.07 -10.31 -2.90
C TYR A 12 13.11 -11.09 -1.97
N ARG A 13 12.62 -10.44 -0.90
CA ARG A 13 11.62 -10.99 0.05
C ARG A 13 10.61 -9.92 0.41
N GLY A 14 9.50 -9.85 -0.32
CA GLY A 14 8.49 -8.80 -0.16
C GLY A 14 8.47 -7.76 -1.28
N TYR A 15 7.88 -6.61 -0.96
CA TYR A 15 7.60 -5.53 -1.88
C TYR A 15 7.75 -4.16 -1.23
N VAL A 16 8.02 -3.15 -2.05
CA VAL A 16 7.83 -1.74 -1.69
C VAL A 16 6.70 -1.16 -2.53
N LEU A 17 5.74 -0.55 -1.86
CA LEU A 17 4.60 0.13 -2.45
C LEU A 17 4.77 1.63 -2.19
N PHE A 18 4.81 2.42 -3.24
CA PHE A 18 4.88 3.88 -3.15
C PHE A 18 3.55 4.47 -3.60
N ILE A 19 3.00 5.40 -2.82
CA ILE A 19 1.78 6.14 -3.17
C ILE A 19 1.99 7.62 -2.86
N SER A 20 1.82 8.48 -3.86
CA SER A 20 1.91 9.92 -3.64
C SER A 20 1.07 10.77 -4.60
N ASP A 21 0.70 11.99 -4.17
CA ASP A 21 0.16 13.05 -5.03
C ASP A 21 1.27 13.99 -5.58
N GLN A 22 2.53 13.70 -5.29
CA GLN A 22 3.70 14.42 -5.81
C GLN A 22 4.53 13.51 -6.73
N VAL A 23 5.19 14.11 -7.72
CA VAL A 23 6.09 13.40 -8.65
C VAL A 23 7.30 12.83 -7.90
N ASN A 24 7.86 13.62 -6.98
CA ASN A 24 8.93 13.17 -6.08
C ASN A 24 8.27 12.63 -4.81
N PHE A 25 8.49 11.36 -4.49
CA PHE A 25 7.99 10.74 -3.26
C PHE A 25 8.49 11.54 -2.04
N GLY A 26 7.56 12.01 -1.21
CA GLY A 26 7.88 12.59 0.10
C GLY A 26 7.97 11.52 1.17
N LEU A 27 8.58 11.85 2.31
CA LEU A 27 8.76 10.91 3.43
C LEU A 27 7.43 10.45 4.06
N GLY A 28 6.44 11.36 4.11
CA GLY A 28 5.06 11.07 4.51
C GLY A 28 4.92 10.13 5.70
N SER A 29 4.35 8.95 5.44
CA SER A 29 4.27 7.82 6.36
C SER A 29 4.91 6.58 5.77
N ILE A 30 5.59 5.81 6.62
CA ILE A 30 6.14 4.50 6.28
C ILE A 30 5.44 3.44 7.14
N THR A 31 4.81 2.46 6.50
CA THR A 31 4.08 1.38 7.18
C THR A 31 4.55 0.04 6.63
N LEU A 32 4.88 -0.91 7.50
CA LEU A 32 5.18 -2.29 7.12
C LEU A 32 3.96 -3.17 7.40
N SER A 33 3.64 -4.11 6.52
CA SER A 33 2.74 -5.21 6.86
C SER A 33 3.32 -6.55 6.46
N THR A 34 3.04 -7.54 7.31
CA THR A 34 3.33 -8.94 7.02
C THR A 34 2.03 -9.65 6.62
N PRO A 35 2.11 -10.59 5.65
CA PRO A 35 0.94 -11.36 5.25
C PRO A 35 0.47 -12.22 6.43
N PRO A 36 -0.80 -12.67 6.39
CA PRO A 36 -1.28 -13.68 7.32
C PRO A 36 -0.42 -14.95 7.30
N LEU A 37 -0.15 -15.52 8.47
CA LEU A 37 0.70 -16.71 8.62
C LEU A 37 0.01 -17.97 8.06
N ASN A 38 -1.32 -18.09 8.19
CA ASN A 38 -2.10 -19.27 7.78
C ASN A 38 -3.47 -18.86 7.21
N ASP A 39 -3.87 -19.47 6.08
CA ASP A 39 -5.18 -19.28 5.41
C ASP A 39 -6.37 -19.90 6.19
N VAL A 40 -6.12 -20.64 7.29
CA VAL A 40 -7.12 -21.50 7.99
C VAL A 40 -7.85 -20.81 9.14
N LEU A 41 -7.19 -19.86 9.80
CA LEU A 41 -7.84 -18.95 10.75
C LEU A 41 -7.86 -17.59 10.06
N LYS A 42 -8.85 -16.74 10.35
CA LYS A 42 -8.89 -15.33 9.92
C LYS A 42 -7.72 -14.54 10.53
N SER A 43 -6.48 -14.94 10.23
CA SER A 43 -5.31 -14.20 10.61
C SER A 43 -5.34 -12.95 9.74
N THR A 44 -5.49 -11.81 10.40
CA THR A 44 -5.40 -10.52 9.73
C THR A 44 -3.92 -10.25 9.51
N SER A 45 -3.56 -9.75 8.32
CA SER A 45 -2.26 -9.12 8.13
C SER A 45 -2.05 -8.08 9.22
N VAL A 46 -0.86 -8.03 9.81
CA VAL A 46 -0.53 -7.07 10.87
C VAL A 46 0.28 -5.95 10.26
N SER A 47 -0.11 -4.70 10.52
CA SER A 47 0.62 -3.52 10.08
C SER A 47 1.35 -2.83 11.25
N TYR A 48 2.57 -2.38 11.01
CA TYR A 48 3.39 -1.60 11.93
C TYR A 48 3.74 -0.26 11.29
N GLN A 49 3.44 0.84 11.97
CA GLN A 49 3.85 2.17 11.55
C GLN A 49 5.33 2.36 11.92
N LEU A 50 6.19 2.62 10.94
CA LEU A 50 7.63 2.81 11.16
C LEU A 50 8.00 4.30 11.28
N PHE A 51 7.30 5.17 10.57
CA PHE A 51 7.58 6.62 10.54
C PHE A 51 6.34 7.42 10.12
N GLY A 52 6.20 8.66 10.60
CA GLY A 52 5.14 9.60 10.20
C GLY A 52 3.94 9.60 11.16
N MET A 53 2.81 10.19 10.73
CA MET A 53 1.63 10.36 11.59
C MET A 53 0.99 9.02 11.97
N GLU A 54 0.77 8.83 13.27
CA GLU A 54 0.51 7.55 13.93
C GLU A 54 -0.85 6.90 13.60
N HIS A 55 -1.76 7.57 12.89
CA HIS A 55 -3.16 7.15 12.76
C HIS A 55 -3.74 7.21 11.35
N ASN A 56 -2.95 6.88 10.32
CA ASN A 56 -3.47 6.81 8.96
C ASN A 56 -4.15 5.45 8.67
N LEU A 57 -5.47 5.38 8.91
CA LEU A 57 -6.31 4.20 8.61
C LEU A 57 -6.17 3.77 7.14
N LEU A 58 -6.05 4.72 6.21
CA LEU A 58 -5.90 4.43 4.79
C LEU A 58 -4.57 3.72 4.51
N SER A 59 -3.46 4.18 5.11
CA SER A 59 -2.16 3.51 4.99
C SER A 59 -2.22 2.07 5.49
N LYS A 60 -2.86 1.85 6.64
CA LYS A 60 -3.10 0.51 7.20
C LYS A 60 -3.89 -0.38 6.24
N MET A 61 -5.05 0.10 5.76
CA MET A 61 -5.90 -0.64 4.83
C MET A 61 -5.17 -1.01 3.53
N ILE A 62 -4.37 -0.08 2.99
CA ILE A 62 -3.60 -0.30 1.77
C ILE A 62 -2.54 -1.40 1.98
N VAL A 63 -1.71 -1.25 3.02
CA VAL A 63 -0.57 -2.14 3.23
C VAL A 63 -1.01 -3.56 3.61
N GLU A 64 -2.06 -3.68 4.44
CA GLU A 64 -2.64 -4.96 4.84
C GLU A 64 -3.24 -5.70 3.64
N LYS A 65 -4.01 -4.97 2.82
CA LYS A 65 -4.59 -5.53 1.59
C LYS A 65 -3.50 -5.99 0.61
N ALA A 66 -2.47 -5.18 0.42
CA ALA A 66 -1.37 -5.52 -0.47
C ALA A 66 -0.61 -6.76 0.02
N ALA A 67 -0.25 -6.82 1.31
CA ALA A 67 0.45 -7.95 1.90
C ALA A 67 -0.38 -9.25 1.84
N SER A 68 -1.68 -9.16 2.15
CA SER A 68 -2.60 -10.29 2.04
C SER A 68 -2.73 -10.78 0.60
N TYR A 69 -2.86 -9.87 -0.38
CA TYR A 69 -2.99 -10.23 -1.79
C TYR A 69 -1.72 -10.86 -2.36
N LEU A 70 -0.56 -10.29 -2.04
CA LEU A 70 0.74 -10.74 -2.55
C LEU A 70 1.31 -11.94 -1.78
N LYS A 71 0.72 -12.30 -0.64
CA LYS A 71 1.20 -13.34 0.30
C LYS A 71 2.66 -13.13 0.72
N GLU A 72 3.10 -11.88 0.79
CA GLU A 72 4.46 -11.48 1.14
C GLU A 72 4.48 -10.16 1.90
N PRO A 73 5.56 -9.84 2.65
CA PRO A 73 5.67 -8.55 3.34
C PRO A 73 5.66 -7.36 2.38
N VAL A 74 5.02 -6.27 2.78
CA VAL A 74 4.93 -5.03 2.00
C VAL A 74 5.31 -3.84 2.86
N ILE A 75 6.25 -3.02 2.38
CA ILE A 75 6.56 -1.70 2.94
C ILE A 75 5.82 -0.67 2.09
N LEU A 76 4.93 0.10 2.72
CA LEU A 76 4.24 1.24 2.11
C LEU A 76 4.97 2.53 2.46
N LEU A 77 5.31 3.32 1.43
CA LEU A 77 5.65 4.73 1.54
C LEU A 77 4.47 5.54 1.00
N PHE A 78 3.81 6.28 1.88
CA PHE A 78 2.57 6.99 1.57
C PHE A 78 2.74 8.48 1.85
N PHE A 79 2.52 9.32 0.84
CA PHE A 79 2.64 10.77 0.99
C PHE A 79 1.61 11.54 0.17
N LEU A 80 0.65 12.15 0.85
CA LEU A 80 -0.28 13.11 0.25
C LEU A 80 -0.02 14.50 0.84
N LYS A 81 0.28 15.49 -0.01
CA LYS A 81 0.55 16.87 0.42
C LYS A 81 -0.72 17.57 0.92
N GLY A 82 -1.87 17.28 0.30
CA GLY A 82 -3.16 17.87 0.67
C GLY A 82 -3.95 17.07 1.71
N LYS A 83 -3.88 17.45 2.99
CA LYS A 83 -4.64 16.78 4.09
C LYS A 83 -6.17 16.80 3.92
N GLU A 84 -6.74 17.88 3.38
CA GLU A 84 -8.21 18.00 3.21
C GLU A 84 -8.80 17.08 2.13
N MET A 85 -7.95 16.38 1.37
CA MET A 85 -8.38 15.52 0.27
C MET A 85 -8.31 14.03 0.58
N GLU A 86 -7.76 13.64 1.72
CA GLU A 86 -7.50 12.22 2.04
C GLU A 86 -8.77 11.38 1.91
N ASN A 87 -9.88 11.81 2.51
CA ASN A 87 -11.18 11.13 2.45
C ASN A 87 -11.76 11.04 1.02
N LYS A 88 -11.55 12.07 0.19
CA LYS A 88 -12.01 12.07 -1.21
C LYS A 88 -11.16 11.16 -2.10
N LEU A 89 -9.92 10.90 -1.68
CA LEU A 89 -8.94 10.11 -2.43
C LEU A 89 -8.92 8.63 -2.05
N ILE A 90 -9.56 8.22 -0.95
CA ILE A 90 -9.64 6.81 -0.52
C ILE A 90 -10.09 5.91 -1.67
N LYS A 91 -11.26 6.17 -2.26
CA LYS A 91 -11.82 5.31 -3.31
C LYS A 91 -10.92 5.26 -4.56
N PRO A 92 -10.46 6.40 -5.13
CA PRO A 92 -9.48 6.41 -6.22
C PRO A 92 -8.22 5.60 -5.93
N ILE A 93 -7.61 5.77 -4.75
CA ILE A 93 -6.38 5.08 -4.36
C ILE A 93 -6.61 3.56 -4.28
N ILE A 94 -7.71 3.12 -3.66
CA ILE A 94 -8.04 1.70 -3.54
C ILE A 94 -8.35 1.08 -4.91
N THR A 95 -9.04 1.80 -5.79
CA THR A 95 -9.28 1.34 -7.17
C THR A 95 -7.97 1.16 -7.93
N LEU A 96 -7.07 2.15 -7.86
CA LEU A 96 -5.76 2.08 -8.51
C LEU A 96 -4.89 0.94 -7.96
N LEU A 97 -4.88 0.76 -6.63
CA LEU A 97 -4.19 -0.34 -5.97
C LEU A 97 -4.67 -1.70 -6.51
N ASN A 98 -5.99 -1.90 -6.59
CA ASN A 98 -6.55 -3.15 -7.12
C ASN A 98 -6.10 -3.41 -8.56
N GLN A 99 -6.11 -2.39 -9.42
CA GLN A 99 -5.69 -2.52 -10.82
C GLN A 99 -4.23 -2.95 -10.92
N ILE A 100 -3.34 -2.34 -10.13
CA ILE A 100 -1.90 -2.63 -10.16
C ILE A 100 -1.60 -4.02 -9.60
N LEU A 101 -2.27 -4.43 -8.52
CA LEU A 101 -2.13 -5.79 -7.98
C LEU A 101 -2.59 -6.86 -8.98
N GLU A 102 -3.72 -6.63 -9.68
CA GLU A 102 -4.22 -7.54 -10.72
C GLU A 102 -3.33 -7.57 -11.98
N GLU A 103 -2.76 -6.43 -12.38
CA GLU A 103 -1.78 -6.39 -13.47
C GLU A 103 -0.51 -7.17 -13.10
N TYR A 104 -0.02 -6.98 -11.88
CA TYR A 104 1.18 -7.66 -11.39
C TYR A 104 0.99 -9.18 -11.32
N LYS A 105 -0.17 -9.66 -10.84
CA LYS A 105 -0.51 -11.09 -10.84
C LYS A 105 -0.54 -11.69 -12.25
N ARG A 106 -0.98 -10.92 -13.25
CA ARG A 106 -0.95 -11.35 -14.66
C ARG A 106 0.48 -11.44 -15.19
N LYS A 107 1.34 -10.49 -14.85
CA LYS A 107 2.76 -10.49 -15.26
C LYS A 107 3.57 -11.65 -14.68
N ILE A 108 3.29 -12.11 -13.46
CA ILE A 108 3.99 -13.27 -12.86
C ILE A 108 3.57 -14.61 -13.51
N LYS A 109 2.35 -14.69 -14.04
CA LYS A 109 1.82 -15.93 -14.63
C LYS A 109 2.28 -16.18 -16.07
N ASN A 110 2.80 -15.17 -16.73
CA ASN A 110 3.28 -15.22 -18.12
C ASN A 110 4.81 -15.22 -18.13
#